data_AF-A0A256I990-F1
#
_entry.id   AF-A0A256I990-F1
#
_cell.length_a   1.000
_cell.length_b   1.000
_cell.length_c   1.000
_cell.angle_alpha   90.00
_cell.angle_beta   90.00
_cell.angle_gamma   90.00
#
_symmetry.space_group_name_H-M   'P 1'
#
loop_
_entity.id
_entity.type
_entity.pdbx_description
1 polymer ?
#
loop_
_entity_poly.entity_id
_entity_poly.type
_entity_poly.pdbx_seq_one_letter_code
_entity_poly.pdbx_strand_id
1 'polypeptide(L)'
;MSETVDSDLYTRTKALLEPGDIELLGCIVHTTLGGQEDLEMHDLTVAANDVIADHADKGEAYIEAGNDDTNFSSNQFQGLTLDGEEFVWECQQLLRDGTFDLVFYYEAGVDQEALAADLTALDNVDRVTQVP
;
A
#
# COMPACT_ATOMS: atom_id res chain seq x y z
N MET A 1 26.75 31.07 -9.75
CA MET A 1 26.77 30.03 -8.70
C MET A 1 25.42 29.91 -8.00
N SER A 2 24.73 31.00 -7.65
CA SER A 2 23.36 30.92 -7.11
C SER A 2 22.32 30.50 -8.14
N GLU A 3 22.40 30.98 -9.38
CA GLU A 3 21.45 30.64 -10.46
C GLU A 3 21.45 29.14 -10.81
N THR A 4 22.59 28.47 -10.65
CA THR A 4 22.75 27.03 -10.94
C THR A 4 22.13 26.16 -9.82
N VAL A 5 22.23 26.61 -8.57
CA VAL A 5 21.61 25.94 -7.40
C VAL A 5 20.09 26.11 -7.43
N ASP A 6 19.61 27.29 -7.82
CA ASP A 6 18.16 27.57 -7.96
C ASP A 6 17.52 26.71 -9.07
N SER A 7 18.21 26.56 -10.20
CA SER A 7 17.74 25.73 -11.31
C SER A 7 17.72 24.24 -10.98
N ASP A 8 18.68 23.75 -10.18
CA ASP A 8 18.72 22.35 -9.73
C ASP A 8 17.57 22.06 -8.75
N LEU A 9 17.34 22.99 -7.80
CA LEU A 9 16.21 22.92 -6.88
C LEU A 9 14.86 22.94 -7.63
N TYR A 10 14.71 23.84 -8.60
CA TYR A 10 13.50 23.93 -9.42
C TYR A 10 13.26 22.64 -10.22
N THR A 11 14.32 22.06 -10.80
CA THR A 11 14.21 20.82 -11.57
C THR A 11 13.84 19.63 -10.69
N ARG A 12 14.48 19.49 -9.52
CA ARG A 12 14.12 18.44 -8.54
C ARG A 12 12.69 18.61 -8.03
N THR A 13 12.29 19.84 -7.72
CA THR A 13 10.92 20.13 -7.27
C THR A 13 9.89 19.84 -8.35
N LYS A 14 10.24 20.07 -9.62
CA LYS A 14 9.37 19.76 -10.75
C LYS A 14 9.27 18.26 -11.02
N ALA A 15 10.35 17.51 -10.83
CA ALA A 15 10.34 16.05 -10.91
C ALA A 15 9.43 15.42 -9.86
N LEU A 16 9.27 16.04 -8.68
CA LEU A 16 8.27 15.61 -7.68
C LEU A 16 6.81 15.82 -8.12
N LEU A 17 6.57 16.57 -9.21
CA LEU A 17 5.24 16.81 -9.77
C LEU A 17 4.98 15.95 -11.02
N GLU A 18 5.99 15.24 -11.52
CA GLU A 18 5.81 14.31 -12.62
C GLU A 18 5.11 13.06 -12.07
N PRO A 19 4.03 12.57 -12.73
CA PRO A 19 3.43 11.31 -12.36
C PRO A 19 4.50 10.21 -12.42
N GLY A 20 4.49 9.31 -11.44
CA GLY A 20 5.46 8.21 -11.38
C GLY A 20 5.43 7.33 -12.63
N ASP A 21 6.45 6.49 -12.80
CA ASP A 21 6.60 5.61 -13.96
C ASP A 21 5.50 4.53 -14.08
N ILE A 22 4.70 4.33 -13.03
CA ILE A 22 3.62 3.36 -12.96
C ILE A 22 2.28 4.03 -12.61
N GLU A 23 1.21 3.62 -13.29
CA GLU A 23 -0.15 3.95 -12.86
C GLU A 23 -0.52 3.08 -11.66
N LEU A 24 -1.11 3.70 -10.65
CA LEU A 24 -1.52 3.03 -9.42
C LEU A 24 -3.04 3.09 -9.28
N LEU A 25 -3.61 1.98 -8.84
CA LEU A 25 -4.96 1.92 -8.31
C LEU A 25 -4.87 1.70 -6.80
N GLY A 26 -5.99 1.85 -6.09
CA GLY A 26 -6.00 1.58 -4.66
C GLY A 26 -7.33 1.07 -4.13
N CYS A 27 -7.32 0.68 -2.87
CA CYS A 27 -8.54 0.40 -2.14
C CYS A 27 -8.38 0.72 -0.66
N ILE A 28 -9.50 0.97 0.01
CA ILE A 28 -9.58 1.15 1.44
C ILE A 28 -10.32 -0.05 2.02
N VAL A 29 -9.62 -0.84 2.82
CA VAL A 29 -10.19 -1.94 3.59
C VAL A 29 -10.61 -1.40 4.95
N HIS A 30 -11.91 -1.28 5.16
CA HIS A 30 -12.51 -0.86 6.43
C HIS A 30 -12.57 -2.09 7.33
N THR A 31 -11.91 -2.04 8.50
CA THR A 31 -11.82 -3.19 9.40
C THR A 31 -12.73 -3.03 10.62
N THR A 32 -12.94 -4.13 11.35
CA THR A 32 -13.55 -4.10 12.69
C THR A 32 -12.52 -4.04 13.82
N LEU A 33 -11.23 -3.93 13.50
CA LEU A 33 -10.11 -4.05 14.44
C LEU A 33 -9.78 -2.71 15.09
N GLY A 34 -9.63 -2.70 16.41
CA GLY A 34 -9.21 -1.55 17.20
C GLY A 34 -7.71 -1.49 17.48
N GLY A 35 -7.28 -0.38 18.08
CA GLY A 35 -5.86 -0.06 18.33
C GLY A 35 -5.09 -0.95 19.32
N GLN A 36 -5.67 -2.06 19.78
CA GLN A 36 -5.03 -3.05 20.67
C GLN A 36 -4.94 -4.43 20.01
N GLU A 37 -5.46 -4.58 18.80
CA GLU A 37 -5.54 -5.83 18.04
C GLU A 37 -4.41 -5.86 17.01
N ASP A 38 -3.18 -5.54 17.44
CA ASP A 38 -2.00 -5.44 16.56
C ASP A 38 -1.67 -6.78 15.88
N LEU A 39 -1.92 -7.91 16.55
CA LEU A 39 -1.68 -9.25 15.99
C LEU A 39 -2.69 -9.57 14.90
N GLU A 40 -3.98 -9.39 15.17
CA GLU A 40 -5.03 -9.59 14.17
C GLU A 40 -4.88 -8.65 12.97
N MET A 41 -4.43 -7.42 13.21
CA MET A 41 -4.12 -6.46 12.16
C MET A 41 -2.93 -6.94 11.30
N HIS A 42 -1.89 -7.48 11.92
CA HIS A 42 -0.75 -8.06 11.19
C HIS A 42 -1.19 -9.26 10.36
N ASP A 43 -1.97 -10.18 10.93
CA ASP A 43 -2.50 -11.35 10.22
C ASP A 43 -3.38 -10.94 9.03
N LEU A 44 -4.23 -9.92 9.19
CA LEU A 44 -5.01 -9.36 8.09
C LEU A 44 -4.11 -8.75 7.01
N THR A 45 -3.03 -8.07 7.39
CA THR A 45 -2.08 -7.49 6.42
C THR A 45 -1.36 -8.59 5.64
N VAL A 46 -1.00 -9.72 6.28
CA VAL A 46 -0.45 -10.91 5.62
C VAL A 46 -1.47 -11.54 4.66
N ALA A 47 -2.72 -11.70 5.08
CA ALA A 47 -3.76 -12.25 4.22
C ALA A 47 -4.03 -11.34 3.00
N ALA A 48 -4.06 -10.03 3.20
CA ALA A 48 -4.21 -9.06 2.13
C ALA A 48 -3.02 -9.08 1.16
N ASN A 49 -1.80 -9.27 1.66
CA ASN A 49 -0.60 -9.43 0.84
C ASN A 49 -0.76 -10.57 -0.16
N ASP A 50 -1.18 -11.74 0.33
CA ASP A 50 -1.33 -12.92 -0.52
C ASP A 50 -2.40 -12.72 -1.60
N VAL A 51 -3.53 -12.11 -1.23
CA VAL A 51 -4.61 -11.77 -2.19
C VAL A 51 -4.11 -10.79 -3.25
N ILE A 52 -3.47 -9.69 -2.85
CA ILE A 52 -3.02 -8.67 -3.81
C ILE A 52 -1.92 -9.23 -4.73
N ALA A 53 -0.99 -10.03 -4.19
CA ALA A 53 0.08 -10.63 -4.98
C ALA A 53 -0.43 -11.65 -6.02
N ASP A 54 -1.46 -12.43 -5.68
CA ASP A 54 -2.12 -13.37 -6.60
C ASP A 54 -2.78 -12.62 -7.76
N HIS A 55 -3.59 -11.59 -7.46
CA HIS A 55 -4.27 -10.77 -8.48
C HIS A 55 -3.31 -9.94 -9.34
N ALA A 56 -2.12 -9.62 -8.83
CA ALA A 56 -1.09 -8.91 -9.58
C ALA A 56 -0.25 -9.83 -10.49
N ASP A 57 -0.44 -11.16 -10.43
CA ASP A 57 0.39 -12.16 -11.12
C ASP A 57 1.90 -12.02 -10.77
N LYS A 58 2.23 -11.50 -9.58
CA LYS A 58 3.62 -11.22 -9.13
C LYS A 58 4.26 -12.39 -8.36
N GLY A 59 3.51 -13.45 -8.08
CA GLY A 59 4.00 -14.60 -7.32
C GLY A 59 4.07 -14.34 -5.81
N GLU A 60 4.99 -15.00 -5.12
CA GLU A 60 5.15 -14.84 -3.66
C GLU A 60 5.77 -13.48 -3.30
N ALA A 61 5.15 -12.78 -2.35
CA ALA A 61 5.60 -11.48 -1.87
C ALA A 61 5.83 -11.48 -0.35
N TYR A 62 6.84 -10.74 0.11
CA TYR A 62 7.07 -10.50 1.54
C TYR A 62 6.65 -9.07 1.92
N ILE A 63 6.35 -8.89 3.20
CA ILE A 63 6.00 -7.59 3.76
C ILE A 63 7.25 -6.94 4.34
N GLU A 64 7.61 -5.78 3.80
CA GLU A 64 8.59 -4.87 4.38
C GLU A 64 7.89 -3.83 5.25
N ALA A 65 8.31 -3.73 6.52
CA ALA A 65 7.82 -2.69 7.41
C ALA A 65 8.59 -1.40 7.15
N GLY A 66 7.89 -0.30 6.87
CA GLY A 66 8.52 0.99 6.59
C GLY A 66 9.21 1.63 7.81
N ASN A 67 9.15 1.02 8.99
CA ASN A 67 9.75 1.58 10.20
C ASN A 67 11.29 1.61 10.19
N ASP A 68 11.92 0.83 9.31
CA ASP A 68 13.37 0.75 9.16
C ASP A 68 13.93 1.75 8.12
N ASP A 69 13.06 2.44 7.37
CA ASP A 69 13.44 3.47 6.40
C ASP A 69 12.81 4.83 6.74
N THR A 70 13.66 5.85 6.88
CA THR A 70 13.27 7.25 7.16
C THR A 70 12.35 7.88 6.10
N ASN A 71 12.25 7.28 4.91
CA ASN A 71 11.32 7.71 3.87
C ASN A 71 9.86 7.31 4.17
N PHE A 72 9.63 6.35 5.06
CA PHE A 72 8.30 5.85 5.39
C PHE A 72 7.85 6.24 6.81
N SER A 73 6.54 6.36 6.98
CA SER A 73 5.95 6.51 8.31
C SER A 73 5.86 5.14 9.00
N SER A 74 5.90 5.11 10.33
CA SER A 74 5.90 3.85 11.12
C SER A 74 4.64 3.00 10.97
N ASN A 75 3.60 3.53 10.32
CA ASN A 75 2.34 2.85 10.00
C ASN A 75 2.22 2.51 8.50
N GLN A 76 3.33 2.55 7.76
CA GLN A 76 3.40 2.13 6.36
C GLN A 76 4.12 0.80 6.21
N PHE A 77 3.66 0.03 5.24
CA PHE A 77 4.13 -1.30 4.90
C PHE A 77 4.13 -1.44 3.38
N GLN A 78 5.02 -2.26 2.86
CA GLN A 78 5.12 -2.53 1.42
C GLN A 78 5.17 -4.03 1.16
N GLY A 79 4.46 -4.48 0.14
CA GLY A 79 4.60 -5.81 -0.43
C GLY A 79 5.60 -5.79 -1.57
N LEU A 80 6.64 -6.61 -1.47
CA LEU A 80 7.69 -6.76 -2.47
C LEU A 80 7.81 -8.22 -2.90
N THR A 81 8.09 -8.48 -4.19
CA THR A 81 8.30 -9.84 -4.67
C THR A 81 9.50 -10.48 -3.98
N LEU A 82 9.41 -11.78 -3.68
CA LEU A 82 10.57 -12.54 -3.17
C LEU A 82 11.70 -12.62 -4.21
N ASP A 83 11.35 -12.67 -5.50
CA ASP A 83 12.30 -12.64 -6.60
C ASP A 83 12.48 -11.18 -7.05
N GLY A 84 13.56 -10.54 -6.58
CA GLY A 84 13.99 -9.25 -7.09
C GLY A 84 13.39 -8.01 -6.42
N GLU A 85 12.61 -8.15 -5.34
CA GLU A 85 12.11 -7.03 -4.53
C GLU A 85 11.29 -6.02 -5.36
N GLU A 86 10.53 -6.51 -6.33
CA GLU A 86 9.69 -5.68 -7.20
C GLU A 86 8.42 -5.24 -6.47
N PHE A 87 7.96 -4.02 -6.74
CA PHE A 87 6.75 -3.46 -6.13
C PHE A 87 5.51 -4.30 -6.44
N VAL A 88 4.76 -4.65 -5.39
CA VAL A 88 3.42 -5.27 -5.49
C VAL A 88 2.36 -4.31 -4.96
N TRP A 89 2.54 -3.82 -3.73
CA TRP A 89 1.62 -2.88 -3.10
C TRP A 89 2.28 -2.05 -2.00
N GLU A 90 1.68 -0.92 -1.64
CA GLU A 90 1.98 -0.15 -0.43
C GLU A 90 0.70 0.02 0.40
N CYS A 91 0.80 -0.14 1.72
CA CYS A 91 -0.29 0.05 2.66
C CYS A 91 0.03 1.14 3.67
N GLN A 92 -0.97 1.94 4.01
CA GLN A 92 -0.96 2.76 5.20
C GLN A 92 -2.11 2.37 6.15
N GLN A 93 -1.78 2.17 7.41
CA GLN A 93 -2.73 1.77 8.44
C GLN A 93 -3.17 3.00 9.25
N LEU A 94 -4.48 3.25 9.31
CA LEU A 94 -5.04 4.47 9.88
C LEU A 94 -6.07 4.12 10.96
N LEU A 95 -5.75 4.38 12.23
CA LEU A 95 -6.72 4.25 13.32
C LEU A 95 -7.64 5.49 13.34
N ARG A 96 -8.92 5.33 13.02
CA ARG A 96 -9.94 6.38 13.01
C ARG A 96 -11.24 5.88 13.62
N ASP A 97 -11.91 6.74 14.38
CA ASP A 97 -13.19 6.41 15.02
C ASP A 97 -13.18 5.11 15.87
N GLY A 98 -12.00 4.66 16.31
CA GLY A 98 -11.80 3.47 17.13
C GLY A 98 -11.43 2.21 16.36
N THR A 99 -11.44 2.21 15.02
CA THR A 99 -11.07 1.07 14.17
C THR A 99 -10.03 1.43 13.12
N PHE A 100 -9.32 0.43 12.60
CA PHE A 100 -8.34 0.64 11.53
C PHE A 100 -9.00 0.66 10.15
N ASP A 101 -8.58 1.62 9.33
CA ASP A 101 -8.70 1.56 7.87
C ASP A 101 -7.31 1.24 7.31
N LEU A 102 -7.24 0.23 6.43
CA LEU A 102 -6.01 -0.11 5.70
C LEU A 102 -6.13 0.42 4.28
N VAL A 103 -5.27 1.37 3.91
CA VAL A 103 -5.27 2.01 2.60
C VAL A 103 -4.19 1.38 1.76
N PHE A 104 -4.57 0.60 0.76
CA PHE A 104 -3.66 -0.07 -0.17
C PHE A 104 -3.58 0.67 -1.51
N TYR A 105 -2.37 0.70 -2.07
CA TYR A 105 -2.08 1.09 -3.45
C TYR A 105 -1.30 -0.02 -4.13
N TYR A 106 -1.59 -0.29 -5.39
CA TYR A 106 -0.98 -1.35 -6.19
C TYR A 106 -0.94 -0.95 -7.67
N GLU A 107 -0.11 -1.63 -8.46
CA GLU A 107 0.01 -1.38 -9.90
C GLU A 107 -1.35 -1.53 -10.60
N ALA A 108 -1.67 -0.58 -11.48
CA ALA A 108 -2.88 -0.65 -12.30
C ALA A 108 -2.83 -1.85 -13.25
N GLY A 109 -4.01 -2.35 -13.65
CA GLY A 109 -4.14 -3.48 -14.58
C GLY A 109 -4.67 -4.76 -13.94
N VAL A 110 -4.76 -4.82 -12.61
CA VAL A 110 -5.47 -5.88 -11.88
C VAL A 110 -6.99 -5.77 -12.07
N ASP A 111 -7.70 -6.90 -11.97
CA ASP A 111 -9.16 -6.89 -11.88
C ASP A 111 -9.58 -6.37 -10.50
N GLN A 112 -9.79 -5.05 -10.41
CA GLN A 112 -10.07 -4.38 -9.15
C GLN A 112 -11.38 -4.86 -8.50
N GLU A 113 -12.37 -5.29 -9.28
CA GLU A 113 -13.64 -5.80 -8.76
C GLU A 113 -13.45 -7.17 -8.11
N ALA A 114 -12.72 -8.07 -8.78
CA ALA A 114 -12.40 -9.37 -8.23
C ALA A 114 -11.51 -9.26 -6.97
N LEU A 115 -10.47 -8.43 -7.02
CA LEU A 115 -9.58 -8.18 -5.88
C LEU A 115 -10.36 -7.60 -4.68
N ALA A 116 -11.25 -6.63 -4.90
CA ALA A 116 -12.05 -6.06 -3.83
C ALA A 116 -13.03 -7.09 -3.21
N ALA A 117 -13.57 -8.01 -4.02
CA ALA A 117 -14.44 -9.08 -3.54
C ALA A 117 -13.67 -10.06 -2.65
N ASP A 118 -12.46 -10.46 -3.05
CA ASP A 118 -11.63 -11.39 -2.27
C ASP A 118 -11.13 -10.74 -0.96
N LEU A 119 -10.72 -9.47 -1.02
CA LEU A 119 -10.37 -8.71 0.19
C LEU A 119 -11.56 -8.56 1.15
N THR A 120 -12.78 -8.37 0.63
CA THR A 120 -14.00 -8.28 1.44
C THR A 120 -14.32 -9.63 2.13
N ALA A 121 -13.87 -10.75 1.57
CA ALA A 121 -14.11 -12.08 2.12
C ALA A 121 -13.16 -12.45 3.27
N LEU A 122 -12.13 -11.65 3.53
CA LEU A 122 -11.19 -11.86 4.63
C LEU A 122 -11.82 -11.61 6.00
N ASP A 123 -11.32 -12.30 7.01
CA ASP A 123 -11.73 -12.08 8.40
C ASP A 123 -11.45 -10.64 8.85
N ASN A 124 -12.33 -10.10 9.69
CA ASN A 124 -12.24 -8.75 10.26
C ASN A 124 -12.38 -7.58 9.26
N VAL A 125 -12.79 -7.85 8.02
CA VAL A 125 -13.14 -6.83 7.03
C VAL A 125 -14.63 -6.53 7.07
N ASP A 126 -15.00 -5.25 7.27
CA ASP A 126 -16.39 -4.76 7.17
C ASP A 126 -16.78 -4.54 5.71
N ARG A 127 -15.93 -3.84 4.96
CA ARG A 127 -16.12 -3.56 3.53
C ARG A 127 -14.82 -3.09 2.87
N VAL A 128 -14.80 -3.14 1.54
CA VAL A 128 -13.74 -2.56 0.71
C VAL A 128 -14.29 -1.44 -0.15
N THR A 129 -13.59 -0.31 -0.21
CA THR A 129 -13.88 0.82 -1.11
C THR A 129 -12.78 0.95 -2.15
N GLN A 130 -13.11 0.78 -3.42
CA GLN A 130 -12.15 0.94 -4.52
C GLN A 130 -11.82 2.42 -4.75
N VAL A 131 -10.57 2.70 -5.11
CA VAL A 131 -10.05 4.02 -5.44
C VAL A 131 -9.37 3.93 -6.81
N PRO A 132 -9.84 4.71 -7.81
CA PRO A 132 -9.22 4.77 -9.13
C PRO A 132 -7.99 5.68 -9.17
#